data_AF-K2D5J7-F1
#
_entry.id   AF-K2D5J7-F1
#
_cell.length_a   1.000
_cell.length_b   1.000
_cell.length_c   1.000
_cell.angle_alpha   90.00
_cell.angle_beta   90.00
_cell.angle_gamma   90.00
#
_symmetry.space_group_name_H-M   'P 1'
#
loop_
_entity.id
_entity.type
_entity.pdbx_description
1 polymer ?
#
loop_
_entity_poly.entity_id
_entity_poly.type
_entity_poly.pdbx_seq_one_letter_code
_entity_poly.pdbx_strand_id
1 'polypeptide(L)'
;MIDELKEGQIVVGRVTSLAEFGVFVNVNGADGLVHLSEISWDRITHPNEVLKVGQEVKVKVISIDREKKRIGLSIRQLLSDPWDQKAAEFQVGQLIEGTITRLTKFGAFARLSDDIEGLIHISEISEKRIEHPKEVLKEGDSCTLRIIKIDNDNHRIGLSLRRVDSMAYADMDWESLEGILTTDGDEAAKTETKPEPKPKAKKEP
;
A
#
# COMPACT_ATOMS: atom_id res chain seq x y z
N MET A 1 19.36 -13.73 -33.77
CA MET A 1 20.10 -13.47 -32.50
C MET A 1 19.83 -12.10 -31.85
N ILE A 2 18.95 -11.23 -32.37
CA ILE A 2 18.25 -10.19 -31.57
C ILE A 2 16.73 -10.30 -31.74
N ASP A 3 16.28 -10.84 -32.87
CA ASP A 3 14.86 -11.05 -33.21
C ASP A 3 14.04 -11.97 -32.28
N GLU A 4 14.68 -12.75 -31.41
CA GLU A 4 13.95 -13.65 -30.49
C GLU A 4 13.67 -13.04 -29.13
N LEU A 5 14.23 -11.86 -28.84
CA LEU A 5 13.96 -11.16 -27.58
C LEU A 5 12.62 -10.43 -27.70
N LYS A 6 11.72 -10.71 -26.75
CA LYS A 6 10.44 -10.02 -26.61
C LYS A 6 10.48 -9.07 -25.42
N GLU A 7 9.80 -7.94 -25.54
CA GLU A 7 9.54 -7.05 -24.41
C GLU A 7 8.80 -7.82 -23.31
N GLY A 8 9.22 -7.63 -22.06
CA GLY A 8 8.73 -8.36 -20.90
C GLY A 8 9.40 -9.72 -20.62
N GLN A 9 10.24 -10.22 -21.53
CA GLN A 9 10.95 -11.49 -21.33
C GLN A 9 12.03 -11.36 -20.26
N ILE A 10 12.15 -12.39 -19.43
CA ILE A 10 13.21 -12.52 -18.42
C ILE A 10 14.36 -13.30 -19.05
N VAL A 11 15.55 -12.73 -18.97
CA VAL A 11 16.77 -13.28 -19.59
C VAL A 11 17.95 -13.11 -18.64
N VAL A 12 18.95 -13.97 -18.80
CA VAL A 12 20.21 -13.87 -18.05
C VAL A 12 21.20 -13.10 -18.92
N GLY A 13 21.85 -12.12 -18.32
CA GLY A 13 22.86 -11.31 -18.98
C GLY A 13 24.13 -11.20 -18.14
N ARG A 14 25.25 -10.93 -18.79
CA ARG A 14 26.54 -10.76 -18.13
C ARG A 14 26.91 -9.28 -18.07
N VAL A 15 27.23 -8.78 -16.88
CA VAL A 15 27.68 -7.40 -16.70
C VAL A 15 29.01 -7.20 -17.44
N THR A 16 29.03 -6.31 -18.42
CA THR A 16 30.24 -5.97 -19.18
C THR A 16 30.94 -4.75 -18.61
N SER A 17 30.19 -3.77 -18.13
CA SER A 17 30.74 -2.54 -17.56
C SER A 17 29.77 -1.90 -16.58
N LEU A 18 30.31 -1.14 -15.62
CA LEU A 18 29.58 -0.36 -14.64
C LEU A 18 29.89 1.12 -14.90
N ALA A 19 28.87 1.97 -14.94
CA ALA A 19 28.99 3.41 -15.06
C ALA A 19 28.23 4.09 -13.91
N GLU A 20 28.49 5.37 -13.66
CA GLU A 20 27.81 6.11 -12.58
C GLU A 20 26.29 6.25 -12.79
N PHE A 21 25.83 6.23 -14.05
CA PHE A 21 24.40 6.35 -14.39
C PHE A 21 23.70 4.98 -14.58
N GLY A 22 24.44 3.87 -14.60
CA GLY A 22 23.85 2.56 -14.88
C GLY A 22 24.85 1.44 -15.15
N VAL A 23 24.32 0.27 -15.52
CA VAL A 23 25.10 -0.96 -15.73
C VAL A 23 24.86 -1.49 -17.13
N PHE A 24 25.95 -1.80 -17.82
CA PHE A 24 25.91 -2.44 -19.13
C PHE A 24 25.92 -3.95 -18.94
N VAL A 25 24.92 -4.61 -19.53
CA VAL A 25 24.72 -6.05 -19.42
C VAL A 25 24.59 -6.59 -20.84
N ASN A 26 25.47 -7.51 -21.22
CA ASN A 26 25.36 -8.21 -22.48
C ASN A 26 24.38 -9.37 -22.35
N VAL A 27 23.37 -9.40 -23.20
CA VAL A 27 22.30 -10.40 -23.22
C VAL A 27 22.21 -10.96 -24.63
N ASN A 28 22.48 -12.26 -24.80
CA ASN A 28 22.39 -12.95 -26.10
C ASN A 28 23.11 -12.24 -27.26
N GLY A 29 24.23 -11.56 -26.99
CA GLY A 29 25.00 -10.84 -28.00
C GLY A 29 24.51 -9.42 -28.32
N ALA A 30 23.54 -8.90 -27.55
CA ALA A 30 23.12 -7.50 -27.58
C ALA A 30 23.55 -6.78 -26.29
N ASP A 31 23.90 -5.50 -26.41
CA ASP A 31 24.24 -4.68 -25.25
C ASP A 31 22.99 -4.00 -24.69
N GLY A 32 22.64 -4.38 -23.47
CA GLY A 32 21.58 -3.78 -22.71
C GLY A 32 22.09 -2.82 -21.64
N LEU A 33 21.29 -1.81 -21.33
CA LEU A 33 21.58 -0.82 -20.30
C LEU A 33 20.52 -0.94 -19.21
N VAL A 34 20.98 -1.09 -17.96
CA VAL A 34 20.16 -1.00 -16.76
C VAL A 34 20.42 0.37 -16.13
N HIS A 35 19.40 1.20 -15.99
CA HIS A 35 19.53 2.50 -15.33
C HIS A 35 19.68 2.32 -13.82
N LEU A 36 20.34 3.23 -13.10
CA LEU A 36 20.52 3.12 -11.63
C LEU A 36 19.18 2.89 -10.89
N SER A 37 18.13 3.60 -11.30
CA SER A 37 16.75 3.47 -10.77
C SER A 37 16.07 2.12 -11.07
N GLU A 38 16.61 1.35 -12.01
CA GLU A 38 16.10 0.04 -12.42
C GLU A 38 16.97 -1.12 -11.88
N ILE A 39 17.98 -0.83 -11.04
CA ILE A 39 18.82 -1.85 -10.40
C ILE A 39 18.15 -2.42 -9.14
N SER A 40 17.62 -1.55 -8.28
CA SER A 40 16.94 -1.95 -7.03
C SER A 40 15.89 -0.91 -6.62
N TRP A 41 15.02 -1.31 -5.69
CA TRP A 41 14.02 -0.45 -5.05
C TRP A 41 14.66 0.52 -4.03
N ASP A 42 15.82 0.15 -3.48
CA ASP A 42 16.59 1.02 -2.58
C ASP A 42 17.35 2.11 -3.33
N ARG A 43 17.58 3.25 -2.64
CA ARG A 43 18.48 4.32 -3.12
C ARG A 43 19.93 3.83 -3.11
N ILE A 44 20.34 3.22 -4.21
CA ILE A 44 21.74 2.85 -4.45
C ILE A 44 22.50 4.10 -4.89
N THR A 45 23.59 4.43 -4.20
CA THR A 45 24.48 5.53 -4.60
C THR A 45 25.53 5.06 -5.61
N HIS A 46 26.01 3.81 -5.48
CA HIS A 46 26.98 3.22 -6.40
C HIS A 46 26.59 1.81 -6.86
N PRO A 47 26.49 1.56 -8.19
CA PRO A 47 26.11 0.25 -8.71
C PRO A 47 27.15 -0.84 -8.43
N ASN A 48 28.40 -0.46 -8.14
CA ASN A 48 29.51 -1.38 -7.83
C ASN A 48 29.36 -2.08 -6.47
N GLU A 49 28.48 -1.58 -5.60
CA GLU A 49 28.16 -2.23 -4.32
C GLU A 49 27.25 -3.45 -4.51
N VAL A 50 26.41 -3.40 -5.55
CA VAL A 50 25.34 -4.39 -5.77
C VAL A 50 25.72 -5.37 -6.87
N LEU A 51 26.46 -4.91 -7.88
CA LEU A 51 26.80 -5.67 -9.09
C LEU A 51 28.28 -5.55 -9.42
N LYS A 52 28.88 -6.66 -9.87
CA LYS A 52 30.29 -6.72 -10.28
C LYS A 52 30.43 -6.92 -11.79
N VAL A 53 31.47 -6.35 -12.37
CA VAL A 53 31.83 -6.62 -13.77
C VAL A 53 32.10 -8.12 -13.94
N GLY A 54 31.52 -8.72 -14.98
CA GLY A 54 31.61 -10.12 -15.30
C GLY A 54 30.59 -11.03 -14.61
N GLN A 55 29.78 -10.49 -13.68
CA GLN A 55 28.72 -11.23 -12.98
C GLN A 55 27.54 -11.52 -13.92
N GLU A 56 26.94 -12.69 -13.77
CA GLU A 56 25.67 -13.03 -14.42
C GLU A 56 24.50 -12.56 -13.56
N VAL A 57 23.57 -11.83 -14.18
CA VAL A 57 22.39 -11.25 -13.54
C VAL A 57 21.15 -11.58 -14.35
N LYS A 58 20.04 -11.84 -13.66
CA LYS A 58 18.73 -11.92 -14.32
C LYS A 58 18.23 -10.49 -14.53
N VAL A 59 17.74 -10.22 -15.74
CA VAL A 59 17.20 -8.94 -16.16
C VAL A 59 15.91 -9.17 -16.96
N LYS A 60 14.98 -8.24 -16.85
CA LYS A 60 13.76 -8.22 -17.65
C LYS A 60 13.90 -7.18 -18.75
N VAL A 61 13.51 -7.54 -19.97
CA VAL A 61 13.52 -6.64 -21.11
C VAL A 61 12.35 -5.65 -20.98
N ILE A 62 12.65 -4.35 -20.88
CA ILE A 62 11.63 -3.30 -20.83
C ILE A 62 11.30 -2.81 -22.24
N SER A 63 12.33 -2.55 -23.04
CA SER A 63 12.19 -1.99 -24.39
C SER A 63 13.34 -2.43 -25.29
N ILE A 64 13.09 -2.58 -26.59
CA ILE A 64 14.07 -3.04 -27.56
C ILE A 64 14.20 -2.02 -28.70
N ASP A 65 15.36 -1.37 -28.78
CA ASP A 65 15.74 -0.49 -29.89
C ASP A 65 16.48 -1.29 -30.98
N ARG A 66 15.73 -1.73 -32.00
CA ARG A 66 16.27 -2.53 -33.12
C ARG A 66 17.24 -1.73 -34.01
N GLU A 67 17.01 -0.43 -34.18
CA GLU A 67 17.87 0.43 -35.01
C GLU A 67 19.27 0.59 -34.43
N LYS A 68 19.36 0.73 -33.10
CA LYS A 68 20.62 0.95 -32.38
C LYS A 68 21.20 -0.32 -31.77
N LYS A 69 20.51 -1.45 -31.88
CA LYS A 69 20.82 -2.73 -31.21
C LYS A 69 21.01 -2.57 -29.69
N ARG A 70 20.20 -1.71 -29.06
CA ARG A 70 20.24 -1.47 -27.60
C ARG A 70 18.96 -2.01 -26.98
N ILE A 71 19.08 -2.49 -25.75
CA ILE A 71 17.95 -3.05 -25.01
C ILE A 71 17.88 -2.35 -23.65
N GLY A 72 16.70 -1.81 -23.32
CA GLY A 72 16.40 -1.32 -21.98
C GLY A 72 16.13 -2.50 -21.07
N LEU A 73 16.90 -2.62 -19.99
CA LEU A 73 16.82 -3.74 -19.06
C LEU A 73 16.47 -3.26 -17.65
N SER A 74 15.66 -4.05 -16.93
CA SER A 74 15.34 -3.83 -15.51
C SER A 74 15.75 -5.03 -14.68
N ILE A 75 16.42 -4.79 -13.56
CA ILE A 75 16.63 -5.80 -12.50
C ILE A 75 15.52 -5.64 -11.46
N ARG A 76 15.11 -4.40 -11.18
CA ARG A 76 14.07 -4.03 -10.22
C ARG A 76 12.75 -4.76 -10.44
N GLN A 77 12.28 -4.88 -11.69
CA GLN A 77 11.03 -5.59 -12.00
C GLN A 77 11.06 -7.11 -11.70
N LEU A 78 12.23 -7.68 -11.42
CA LEU A 78 12.38 -9.08 -11.00
C LEU A 78 12.42 -9.23 -9.48
N LEU A 79 12.73 -8.15 -8.77
CA LEU A 79 12.69 -8.09 -7.32
C LEU A 79 11.25 -7.77 -6.92
N SER A 80 10.62 -8.67 -6.16
CA SER A 80 9.33 -8.37 -5.53
C SER A 80 9.47 -7.07 -4.75
N ASP A 81 8.59 -6.11 -5.04
CA ASP A 81 8.61 -4.85 -4.33
C ASP A 81 8.32 -5.12 -2.84
N PRO A 82 9.14 -4.61 -1.90
CA PRO A 82 8.81 -4.67 -0.47
C PRO A 82 7.41 -4.11 -0.16
N TRP A 83 6.95 -3.15 -0.96
CA TRP A 83 5.59 -2.63 -0.92
C TRP A 83 4.58 -3.65 -1.43
N ASP A 84 4.86 -4.46 -2.46
CA ASP A 84 3.93 -5.49 -2.94
C ASP A 84 3.68 -6.55 -1.86
N GLN A 85 4.73 -6.94 -1.12
CA GLN A 85 4.60 -7.84 0.03
C GLN A 85 3.78 -7.23 1.16
N LYS A 86 4.03 -5.97 1.53
CA LYS A 86 3.25 -5.29 2.57
C LYS A 86 1.82 -4.97 2.09
N ALA A 87 1.64 -4.62 0.82
CA ALA A 87 0.36 -4.37 0.16
C ALA A 87 -0.49 -5.64 0.12
N ALA A 88 0.12 -6.81 0.00
CA ALA A 88 -0.56 -8.09 0.06
C ALA A 88 -1.20 -8.39 1.42
N GLU A 89 -0.74 -7.75 2.50
CA GLU A 89 -1.42 -7.81 3.81
C GLU A 89 -2.75 -7.03 3.81
N PHE A 90 -2.93 -6.11 2.87
CA PHE A 90 -4.12 -5.29 2.75
C PHE A 90 -5.07 -5.82 1.68
N GLN A 91 -6.35 -5.93 2.04
CA GLN A 91 -7.39 -6.36 1.10
C GLN A 91 -8.31 -5.20 0.73
N VAL A 92 -8.68 -5.12 -0.54
CA VAL A 92 -9.71 -4.17 -0.99
C VAL A 92 -11.03 -4.50 -0.27
N GLY A 93 -11.60 -3.49 0.38
CA GLY A 93 -12.79 -3.60 1.21
C GLY A 93 -12.53 -3.75 2.71
N GLN A 94 -11.28 -4.02 3.10
CA GLN A 94 -10.88 -4.09 4.51
C GLN A 94 -10.99 -2.73 5.19
N LEU A 95 -11.39 -2.75 6.46
CA LEU A 95 -11.36 -1.60 7.35
C LEU A 95 -10.03 -1.59 8.11
N ILE A 96 -9.41 -0.42 8.16
CA ILE A 96 -8.11 -0.22 8.77
C ILE A 96 -8.06 1.13 9.47
N GLU A 97 -7.43 1.18 10.63
CA GLU A 97 -7.17 2.45 11.30
C GLU A 97 -5.95 3.13 10.70
N GLY A 98 -6.09 4.42 10.37
CA GLY A 98 -4.99 5.22 9.87
C GLY A 98 -4.97 6.61 10.49
N THR A 99 -3.78 7.17 10.66
CA THR A 99 -3.59 8.51 11.22
C THR A 99 -3.36 9.51 10.09
N ILE A 100 -4.11 10.60 10.07
CA ILE A 100 -3.98 11.65 9.07
C ILE A 100 -2.63 12.36 9.22
N THR A 101 -1.74 12.23 8.25
CA THR A 101 -0.42 12.89 8.28
C THR A 101 -0.46 14.27 7.65
N ARG A 102 -1.24 14.43 6.58
CA ARG A 102 -1.27 15.67 5.80
C ARG A 102 -2.60 15.90 5.11
N LEU A 103 -3.08 17.14 5.13
CA LEU A 103 -4.31 17.55 4.43
C LEU A 103 -3.97 18.43 3.21
N THR A 104 -4.55 18.13 2.06
CA THR A 104 -4.42 18.95 0.83
C THR A 104 -5.78 19.40 0.33
N LYS A 105 -5.84 20.26 -0.70
CA LYS A 105 -7.13 20.73 -1.24
C LYS A 105 -7.93 19.64 -1.95
N PHE A 106 -7.26 18.61 -2.47
CA PHE A 106 -7.89 17.54 -3.23
C PHE A 106 -8.15 16.27 -2.39
N GLY A 107 -7.67 16.22 -1.14
CA GLY A 107 -7.82 15.05 -0.30
C GLY A 107 -7.02 15.10 1.00
N ALA A 108 -6.93 13.95 1.66
CA ALA A 108 -6.18 13.74 2.89
C ALA A 108 -5.23 12.56 2.72
N PHE A 109 -4.04 12.65 3.32
CA PHE A 109 -3.09 11.56 3.43
C PHE A 109 -3.20 10.95 4.81
N ALA A 110 -3.40 9.64 4.86
CA ALA A 110 -3.45 8.87 6.09
C ALA A 110 -2.33 7.84 6.08
N ARG A 111 -1.58 7.76 7.16
CA ARG A 111 -0.61 6.69 7.39
C ARG A 111 -1.36 5.49 7.95
N LEU A 112 -1.23 4.36 7.27
CA LEU A 112 -1.82 3.07 7.64
C LEU A 112 -0.83 2.24 8.45
N SER A 113 0.44 2.30 8.08
CA SER A 113 1.57 1.61 8.74
C SER A 113 2.86 2.40 8.51
N ASP A 114 3.98 2.04 9.15
CA ASP A 114 5.24 2.80 9.12
C ASP A 114 5.70 3.24 7.72
N ASP A 115 5.50 2.37 6.71
CA ASP A 115 5.93 2.62 5.32
C ASP A 115 4.77 2.79 4.32
N ILE A 116 3.52 2.77 4.78
CA ILE A 116 2.35 2.78 3.89
C ILE A 116 1.46 3.99 4.16
N GLU A 117 1.32 4.80 3.11
CA GLU A 117 0.44 5.95 3.08
C GLU A 117 -0.72 5.71 2.11
N GLY A 118 -1.92 6.01 2.59
CA GLY A 118 -3.11 6.05 1.78
C GLY A 118 -3.55 7.48 1.47
N LEU A 119 -4.23 7.62 0.33
CA LEU A 119 -4.86 8.86 -0.10
C LEU A 119 -6.37 8.71 -0.01
N ILE A 120 -7.00 9.63 0.70
CA ILE A 120 -8.44 9.79 0.76
C ILE A 120 -8.81 10.95 -0.16
N HIS A 121 -9.56 10.67 -1.21
CA HIS A 121 -10.03 11.72 -2.11
C HIS A 121 -11.11 12.57 -1.40
N ILE A 122 -11.23 13.86 -1.73
CA ILE A 122 -12.23 14.74 -1.07
C ILE A 122 -13.67 14.19 -1.16
N SER A 123 -14.00 13.50 -2.25
CA SER A 123 -15.30 12.83 -2.45
C SER A 123 -15.51 11.60 -1.55
N GLU A 124 -14.42 11.03 -1.04
CA GLU A 124 -14.39 9.87 -0.17
C GLU A 124 -14.22 10.24 1.31
N ILE A 125 -14.03 11.54 1.62
CA ILE A 125 -13.99 12.05 3.00
C ILE A 125 -15.40 12.17 3.58
N SER A 126 -16.38 12.60 2.76
CA SER A 126 -17.77 12.68 3.20
C SER A 126 -18.72 12.64 2.01
N GLU A 127 -19.95 12.21 2.27
CA GLU A 127 -21.05 12.26 1.30
C GLU A 127 -21.56 13.67 1.04
N LYS A 128 -21.32 14.59 1.98
CA LYS A 128 -21.62 16.01 1.80
C LYS A 128 -20.52 16.64 0.95
N ARG A 129 -20.88 17.60 0.07
CA ARG A 129 -19.88 18.41 -0.62
C ARG A 129 -19.18 19.29 0.41
N ILE A 130 -17.90 19.04 0.62
CA ILE A 130 -17.03 19.84 1.48
C ILE A 130 -16.07 20.58 0.56
N GLU A 131 -15.81 21.86 0.84
CA GLU A 131 -14.83 22.64 0.07
C GLU A 131 -13.40 22.36 0.55
N HIS A 132 -13.20 22.11 1.86
CA HIS A 132 -11.91 21.76 2.42
C HIS A 132 -11.94 20.59 3.41
N PRO A 133 -11.02 19.60 3.26
CA PRO A 133 -10.99 18.44 4.15
C PRO A 133 -10.61 18.78 5.60
N LYS A 134 -10.04 19.97 5.84
CA LYS A 134 -9.76 20.49 7.19
C LYS A 134 -11.00 20.71 8.05
N GLU A 135 -12.18 20.79 7.44
CA GLU A 135 -13.44 20.96 8.16
C GLU A 135 -13.89 19.68 8.87
N VAL A 136 -13.48 18.52 8.33
CA VAL A 136 -13.93 17.20 8.80
C VAL A 136 -12.79 16.41 9.40
N LEU A 137 -11.55 16.61 8.93
CA LEU A 137 -10.36 15.90 9.37
C LEU A 137 -9.33 16.87 9.92
N LYS A 138 -8.57 16.42 10.93
CA LYS A 138 -7.43 17.14 11.50
C LYS A 138 -6.15 16.34 11.27
N GLU A 139 -5.04 17.04 11.10
CA GLU A 139 -3.72 16.41 11.06
C GLU A 139 -3.42 15.79 12.43
N GLY A 140 -2.99 14.53 12.44
CA GLY A 140 -2.79 13.71 13.63
C GLY A 140 -4.03 12.95 14.11
N ASP A 141 -5.19 13.14 13.48
CA ASP A 141 -6.40 12.42 13.85
C ASP A 141 -6.34 10.95 13.38
N SER A 142 -6.88 10.03 14.18
CA SER A 142 -6.91 8.59 13.83
C SER A 142 -8.33 8.21 13.47
N CYS A 143 -8.51 7.67 12.27
CA CYS A 143 -9.83 7.32 11.73
C CYS A 143 -9.82 5.92 11.15
N THR A 144 -10.95 5.22 11.23
CA THR A 144 -11.17 3.96 10.51
C THR A 144 -11.49 4.28 9.05
N LEU A 145 -10.69 3.71 8.15
CA LEU A 145 -10.72 3.93 6.71
C LEU A 145 -10.96 2.60 6.01
N ARG A 146 -11.72 2.63 4.92
CA ARG A 146 -11.93 1.48 4.05
C ARG A 146 -10.99 1.55 2.86
N ILE A 147 -10.33 0.45 2.56
CA ILE A 147 -9.51 0.33 1.34
C ILE A 147 -10.44 0.17 0.15
N ILE A 148 -10.39 1.10 -0.80
CA ILE A 148 -11.17 1.03 -2.05
C ILE A 148 -10.32 0.47 -3.18
N LYS A 149 -9.05 0.88 -3.23
CA LYS A 149 -8.16 0.52 -4.33
C LYS A 149 -6.72 0.47 -3.83
N ILE A 150 -5.95 -0.46 -4.37
CA ILE A 150 -4.50 -0.55 -4.16
C ILE A 150 -3.84 -0.25 -5.51
N ASP A 151 -2.95 0.73 -5.55
CA ASP A 151 -2.25 1.19 -6.75
C ASP A 151 -0.76 0.87 -6.62
N ASN A 152 -0.36 -0.26 -7.20
CA ASN A 152 0.99 -0.81 -7.09
C ASN A 152 2.02 0.00 -7.89
N ASP A 153 1.60 0.65 -8.98
CA ASP A 153 2.51 1.45 -9.80
C ASP A 153 3.00 2.71 -9.07
N ASN A 154 2.18 3.25 -8.16
CA ASN A 154 2.47 4.49 -7.44
C ASN A 154 2.72 4.29 -5.93
N HIS A 155 2.75 3.05 -5.47
CA HIS A 155 2.86 2.68 -4.04
C HIS A 155 1.84 3.43 -3.17
N ARG A 156 0.58 3.44 -3.60
CA ARG A 156 -0.49 4.19 -2.94
C ARG A 156 -1.74 3.36 -2.75
N ILE A 157 -2.40 3.59 -1.62
CA ILE A 157 -3.69 2.96 -1.31
C ILE A 157 -4.78 4.03 -1.34
N GLY A 158 -5.79 3.82 -2.18
CA GLY A 158 -7.02 4.62 -2.18
C GLY A 158 -7.90 4.25 -1.00
N LEU A 159 -8.11 5.22 -0.11
CA LEU A 159 -8.86 5.07 1.12
C LEU A 159 -10.17 5.86 1.07
N SER A 160 -11.15 5.42 1.86
CA SER A 160 -12.41 6.14 2.07
C SER A 160 -12.81 6.17 3.52
N LEU A 161 -13.29 7.35 3.92
CA LEU A 161 -13.86 7.62 5.23
C LEU A 161 -15.40 7.55 5.19
N ARG A 162 -15.99 7.24 4.02
CA ARG A 162 -17.44 7.01 3.91
C ARG A 162 -17.78 5.84 4.81
N ARG A 163 -18.62 6.13 5.81
CA ARG A 163 -19.11 5.20 6.80
C ARG A 163 -19.42 3.84 6.17
N VAL A 164 -18.80 2.81 6.73
CA VAL A 164 -19.58 1.62 7.03
C VAL A 164 -20.54 2.07 8.12
N ASP A 165 -21.81 2.24 7.78
CA ASP A 165 -22.85 2.45 8.79
C ASP A 165 -22.71 1.33 9.82
N SER A 166 -22.38 1.73 11.05
CA SER A 166 -22.17 0.87 12.22
C SER A 166 -23.44 0.13 12.67
N MET A 167 -24.42 -0.09 11.77
CA MET A 167 -25.56 -0.97 11.98
C MET A 167 -25.36 -2.36 11.36
N ALA A 168 -24.37 -2.57 10.47
CA ALA A 168 -24.15 -3.88 9.86
C ALA A 168 -23.19 -4.82 10.64
N TYR A 169 -22.52 -4.31 11.68
CA TYR A 169 -21.58 -5.11 12.50
C TYR A 169 -21.97 -5.20 13.99
N ALA A 170 -22.97 -4.45 14.44
CA ALA A 170 -23.48 -4.59 15.81
C ALA A 170 -24.28 -5.90 16.01
N ASP A 171 -24.78 -6.51 14.92
CA ASP A 171 -25.57 -7.74 15.00
C ASP A 171 -24.72 -9.04 15.02
N MET A 172 -23.44 -9.01 14.62
CA MET A 172 -22.64 -10.25 14.52
C MET A 172 -21.81 -10.60 15.77
N ASP A 173 -21.63 -9.66 16.71
CA ASP A 173 -20.66 -9.84 17.81
C ASP A 173 -21.30 -10.11 19.20
N TRP A 174 -22.62 -10.31 19.29
CA TRP A 174 -23.28 -10.79 20.52
C TRP A 174 -23.65 -12.28 20.47
N GLU A 175 -24.04 -12.82 19.31
CA GLU A 175 -24.44 -14.25 19.18
C GLU A 175 -23.26 -15.23 19.36
N SER A 176 -22.03 -14.81 19.02
CA SER A 176 -20.85 -15.69 19.14
C SER A 176 -20.27 -15.76 20.56
N LEU A 177 -20.60 -14.81 21.45
CA LEU A 177 -20.17 -14.82 22.85
C LEU A 177 -21.11 -15.62 23.76
N GLU A 178 -22.41 -15.69 23.46
CA GLU A 178 -23.35 -16.51 24.25
C GLU A 178 -23.14 -18.02 24.07
N GLY A 179 -22.60 -18.45 22.92
CA GLY A 179 -22.28 -19.86 22.66
C GLY A 179 -21.04 -20.38 23.40
N ILE A 180 -20.15 -19.50 23.89
CA ILE A 180 -18.94 -19.88 24.64
C ILE A 180 -19.19 -19.86 26.16
N LEU A 181 -20.19 -19.08 26.63
CA LEU A 181 -20.49 -18.89 28.05
C LEU A 181 -21.51 -19.90 28.63
N THR A 182 -22.01 -20.85 27.85
CA THR A 182 -23.06 -21.80 28.30
C THR A 182 -22.60 -23.26 28.49
N THR A 183 -21.31 -23.57 28.40
CA THR A 183 -20.79 -24.87 28.89
C THR A 183 -19.94 -24.66 30.14
N ASP A 184 -20.46 -25.23 31.23
CA ASP A 184 -19.95 -25.24 32.61
C ASP A 184 -20.18 -23.95 33.42
N GLY A 185 -21.37 -23.92 34.02
CA GLY A 185 -21.58 -23.16 35.23
C GLY A 185 -20.85 -23.80 36.41
N ASP A 186 -20.20 -22.95 37.20
CA ASP A 186 -20.17 -23.14 38.64
C ASP A 186 -20.65 -21.84 39.30
N GLU A 187 -21.23 -22.01 40.47
CA GLU A 187 -22.34 -21.24 41.01
C GLU A 187 -22.01 -19.79 41.39
N ALA A 188 -23.03 -18.94 41.24
CA ALA A 188 -23.37 -17.80 42.11
C ALA A 188 -22.32 -16.68 42.34
N ALA A 189 -22.65 -15.49 41.85
CA ALA A 189 -23.28 -14.41 42.64
C ALA A 189 -22.86 -13.02 42.15
N LYS A 190 -23.88 -12.19 41.87
CA LYS A 190 -24.05 -10.76 42.24
C LYS A 190 -22.78 -9.90 42.21
N THR A 191 -22.75 -8.77 41.54
CA THR A 191 -23.50 -7.57 41.96
C THR A 191 -23.33 -6.46 40.91
N GLU A 192 -24.45 -5.80 40.64
CA GLU A 192 -24.70 -4.40 40.27
C GLU A 192 -23.45 -3.46 40.26
N THR A 193 -23.30 -2.46 39.40
CA THR A 193 -24.28 -1.41 39.11
C THR A 193 -23.85 -0.56 37.91
N LYS A 194 -24.85 -0.23 37.10
CA LYS A 194 -24.89 0.76 36.03
C LYS A 194 -25.06 2.17 36.64
N PRO A 195 -24.63 3.25 35.95
CA PRO A 195 -25.56 4.37 35.87
C PRO A 195 -25.79 4.80 34.42
N GLU A 196 -27.07 4.72 34.04
CA GLU A 196 -27.68 5.27 32.83
C GLU A 196 -27.97 6.79 33.01
N PRO A 197 -28.45 7.51 31.98
CA PRO A 197 -28.17 8.91 31.75
C PRO A 197 -29.37 9.78 32.19
N LYS A 198 -29.21 11.10 32.20
CA LYS A 198 -30.34 12.03 32.31
C LYS A 198 -30.60 12.70 30.95
N PRO A 199 -31.87 12.73 30.51
CA PRO A 199 -32.37 13.98 29.95
C PRO A 199 -33.78 14.38 30.47
N LYS A 200 -33.84 15.66 30.88
CA LYS A 200 -34.90 16.69 30.70
C LYS A 200 -36.39 16.30 30.83
N ALA A 201 -37.13 16.97 31.74
CA ALA A 201 -37.92 18.19 31.43
C ALA A 201 -39.14 18.42 32.37
N LYS A 202 -39.47 19.72 32.55
CA LYS A 202 -40.75 20.39 32.91
C LYS A 202 -41.15 20.59 34.40
N LYS A 203 -41.14 21.88 34.82
CA LYS A 203 -42.27 22.75 35.28
C LYS A 203 -43.47 22.02 35.93
N GLU A 204 -44.12 22.46 37.00
CA GLU A 204 -44.36 23.78 37.65
C GLU A 204 -45.01 23.45 39.04
N PRO A 205 -45.63 24.35 39.85
CA PRO A 205 -46.25 25.65 39.58
C PRO A 205 -45.64 26.86 40.30
#